data_AF-A0A7S1AKU0-F1
#
_entry.id   AF-A0A7S1AKU0-F1
#
_cell.length_a   1.000
_cell.length_b   1.000
_cell.length_c   1.000
_cell.angle_alpha   90.00
_cell.angle_beta   90.00
_cell.angle_gamma   90.00
#
_symmetry.space_group_name_H-M   'P 1'
#
loop_
_entity.id
_entity.type
_entity.pdbx_description
1 polymer ?
#
loop_
_entity_poly.entity_id
_entity_poly.type
_entity_poly.pdbx_seq_one_letter_code
_entity_poly.pdbx_strand_id
1 'polypeptide(L)'
;MEVFLFILGYYVQLVASCLLLFKIWKHKSIYGLSVDTQAAYLFGVISRCIWVFETRLVDTKFAYIELLLSVVASIGLAYLCFSNYHTTMKHAHPSLRIYSTGPASLLLAFLFHPGDGWWSMQILVSYTMFQEAMGLLPQLWLMRKMHEVEPLTSHYVGLLICARFIRMLFWVKMYFLGEHFLQLLFADVCHTLLSADYLYLWFKKLRYGGRLIYSQNYGV
;
A
#
# COMPACT_ATOMS: atom_id res chain seq x y z
N MET A 1 10.30 10.29 19.73
CA MET A 1 10.19 8.81 19.80
C MET A 1 8.78 8.29 19.45
N GLU A 2 7.73 9.12 19.48
CA GLU A 2 6.34 8.68 19.29
C GLU A 2 6.02 8.21 17.88
N VAL A 3 6.48 8.94 16.85
CA VAL A 3 6.26 8.63 15.42
C VAL A 3 7.14 7.50 14.87
N PHE A 4 8.03 6.91 15.67
CA PHE A 4 9.01 5.93 15.20
C PHE A 4 8.38 4.73 14.51
N LEU A 5 7.33 4.14 15.11
CA LEU A 5 6.62 3.00 14.52
C LEU A 5 5.97 3.37 13.18
N PHE A 6 5.42 4.57 13.07
CA PHE A 6 4.80 5.04 11.84
C PHE A 6 5.82 5.16 10.70
N ILE A 7 6.98 5.76 10.99
CA ILE A 7 8.09 5.92 10.05
C ILE A 7 8.70 4.55 9.70
N LEU A 8 8.87 3.66 10.67
CA LEU A 8 9.37 2.31 10.44
C LEU A 8 8.48 1.54 9.45
N GLY A 9 7.15 1.64 9.60
CA GLY A 9 6.22 1.06 8.64
C GLY A 9 6.44 1.58 7.22
N TYR A 10 6.66 2.89 7.05
CA TYR A 10 6.98 3.43 5.73
C TYR A 10 8.34 2.96 5.19
N TYR A 11 9.36 2.80 6.04
CA TYR A 11 10.63 2.18 5.59
C TYR A 11 10.44 0.73 5.12
N VAL A 12 9.58 -0.06 5.78
CA VAL A 12 9.25 -1.42 5.33
C VAL A 12 8.54 -1.38 3.97
N GLN A 13 7.63 -0.42 3.77
CA GLN A 13 6.98 -0.18 2.47
C GLN A 13 7.98 0.25 1.39
N LEU A 14 8.96 1.08 1.73
CA LEU A 14 10.05 1.45 0.83
C LEU A 14 10.89 0.23 0.42
N VAL A 15 11.23 -0.65 1.37
CA VAL A 15 11.93 -1.91 1.06
C VAL A 15 11.11 -2.78 0.10
N ALA A 16 9.79 -2.86 0.29
CA ALA A 16 8.89 -3.56 -0.63
C ALA A 16 8.97 -2.96 -2.04
N SER A 17 8.90 -1.62 -2.16
CA SER A 17 9.01 -0.91 -3.43
C SER A 17 10.36 -1.13 -4.12
N CYS A 18 11.47 -1.10 -3.36
CA CYS A 18 12.80 -1.40 -3.89
C CYS A 18 12.93 -2.85 -4.39
N LEU A 19 12.33 -3.82 -3.69
CA LEU A 19 12.29 -5.21 -4.12
C LEU A 19 11.53 -5.35 -5.45
N LEU A 20 10.41 -4.65 -5.60
CA LEU A 20 9.65 -4.65 -6.84
C LEU A 20 10.40 -3.95 -7.98
N LEU A 21 11.06 -2.82 -7.71
CA LEU A 21 11.93 -2.15 -8.69
C LEU A 21 13.02 -3.08 -9.21
N PHE A 22 13.72 -3.76 -8.30
CA PHE A 22 14.74 -4.74 -8.65
C PHE A 22 14.18 -5.86 -9.53
N LYS A 23 12.98 -6.38 -9.19
CA LYS A 23 12.28 -7.39 -9.99
C LYS A 23 12.04 -6.91 -11.42
N ILE A 24 11.42 -5.74 -11.59
CA ILE A 24 11.08 -5.22 -12.93
C ILE A 24 12.35 -4.90 -13.71
N TRP A 25 13.35 -4.30 -13.05
CA TRP A 25 14.61 -3.97 -13.68
C TRP A 25 15.36 -5.21 -14.18
N LYS A 26 15.39 -6.29 -13.39
CA LYS A 26 16.08 -7.54 -13.73
C LYS A 26 15.34 -8.35 -14.80
N HIS A 27 14.02 -8.48 -14.68
CA HIS A 27 13.22 -9.34 -15.55
C HIS A 27 12.63 -8.63 -16.78
N LYS A 28 12.69 -7.29 -16.82
CA LYS A 28 12.10 -6.46 -17.89
C LYS A 28 10.63 -6.81 -18.17
N SER A 29 9.89 -7.15 -17.12
CA SER A 29 8.52 -7.63 -17.20
C SER A 29 7.72 -7.30 -15.95
N ILE A 30 6.49 -6.85 -16.18
CA ILE A 30 5.47 -6.60 -15.15
C ILE A 30 4.38 -7.68 -15.13
N TYR A 31 4.70 -8.88 -15.64
CA TYR A 31 3.81 -10.03 -15.50
C TYR A 31 3.43 -10.25 -14.02
N GLY A 32 2.12 -10.40 -13.77
CA GLY A 32 1.55 -10.58 -12.43
C GLY A 32 1.50 -9.32 -11.56
N LEU A 33 1.78 -8.13 -12.11
CA LEU A 33 1.72 -6.85 -11.39
C LEU A 33 0.57 -5.97 -11.92
N SER A 34 -0.14 -5.32 -11.01
CA SER A 34 -1.15 -4.33 -11.31
C SER A 34 -0.53 -2.95 -11.45
N VAL A 35 -0.66 -2.37 -12.64
CA VAL A 35 -0.30 -0.97 -12.93
C VAL A 35 -1.20 -0.01 -12.15
N ASP A 36 -2.48 -0.36 -11.97
CA ASP A 36 -3.44 0.44 -11.18
C ASP A 36 -2.98 0.59 -9.72
N THR A 37 -2.40 -0.46 -9.12
CA THR A 37 -1.81 -0.37 -7.77
C THR A 37 -0.61 0.57 -7.72
N GLN A 38 0.29 0.52 -8.71
CA GLN A 38 1.45 1.42 -8.74
C GLN A 38 1.02 2.88 -8.92
N ALA A 39 0.01 3.13 -9.76
CA ALA A 39 -0.58 4.46 -9.90
C ALA A 39 -1.23 4.93 -8.59
N ALA A 40 -1.98 4.06 -7.90
CA ALA A 40 -2.60 4.39 -6.61
C ALA A 40 -1.56 4.82 -5.56
N TYR A 41 -0.48 4.08 -5.45
CA TYR A 41 0.61 4.39 -4.51
C TYR A 41 1.41 5.63 -4.90
N LEU A 42 1.59 5.89 -6.20
CA LEU A 42 2.18 7.16 -6.65
C LEU A 42 1.31 8.35 -6.21
N PHE A 43 -0.01 8.29 -6.40
CA PHE A 43 -0.92 9.35 -5.92
C PHE A 43 -0.88 9.50 -4.39
N GLY A 44 -0.80 8.38 -3.66
CA GLY A 44 -0.63 8.41 -2.20
C GLY A 44 0.65 9.12 -1.78
N VAL A 45 1.79 8.79 -2.39
CA VAL A 45 3.09 9.42 -2.08
C VAL A 45 3.12 10.90 -2.48
N ILE A 46 2.52 11.27 -3.61
CA ILE A 46 2.36 12.69 -3.99
C ILE A 46 1.55 13.45 -2.93
N SER A 47 0.45 12.86 -2.44
CA SER A 47 -0.33 13.46 -1.35
C SER A 47 0.50 13.63 -0.08
N ARG A 48 1.33 12.65 0.29
CA ARG A 48 2.28 12.72 1.42
C ARG A 48 3.24 13.89 1.32
N CYS A 49 3.75 14.21 0.14
CA CYS A 49 4.61 15.37 -0.06
C CYS A 49 3.95 16.69 0.34
N ILE A 50 2.62 16.77 0.27
CA ILE A 50 1.90 17.99 0.63
C ILE A 50 1.65 18.03 2.14
N TRP A 51 1.11 16.95 2.72
CA TRP A 51 0.66 16.97 4.13
C TRP A 51 1.76 16.76 5.16
N VAL A 52 2.94 16.26 4.78
CA VAL A 52 4.03 15.96 5.73
C VAL A 52 4.43 17.18 6.58
N PHE A 53 4.39 18.38 6.00
CA PHE A 53 4.80 19.63 6.64
C PHE A 53 3.86 20.10 7.75
N GLU A 54 2.61 19.62 7.76
CA GLU A 54 1.55 20.01 8.70
C GLU A 54 1.28 18.92 9.76
N THR A 55 2.19 17.95 9.89
CA THR A 55 2.08 16.84 10.86
C THR A 55 3.35 16.70 11.68
N ARG A 56 3.28 15.91 12.76
CA ARG A 56 4.41 15.61 13.66
C ARG A 56 5.63 14.96 12.98
N LEU A 57 5.50 14.59 11.72
CA LEU A 57 6.62 14.09 10.92
C LEU A 57 7.63 15.19 10.58
N VAL A 58 7.21 16.46 10.59
CA VAL A 58 8.06 17.63 10.33
C VAL A 58 9.28 17.70 11.26
N ASP A 59 9.12 17.25 12.50
CA ASP A 59 10.20 17.31 13.52
C ASP A 59 11.24 16.19 13.35
N THR A 60 11.04 15.25 12.43
CA THR A 60 11.87 14.04 12.32
C THR A 60 12.62 13.98 10.99
N LYS A 61 13.94 14.18 11.03
CA LYS A 61 14.83 14.09 9.83
C LYS A 61 14.68 12.79 9.04
N PHE A 62 14.49 11.66 9.73
CA PHE A 62 14.29 10.36 9.08
C PHE A 62 13.01 10.29 8.22
N ALA A 63 11.96 11.04 8.58
CA ALA A 63 10.73 11.09 7.79
C ALA A 63 10.97 11.73 6.41
N TYR A 64 11.80 12.78 6.34
CA TYR A 64 12.14 13.41 5.06
C TYR A 64 12.99 12.51 4.16
N ILE A 65 13.97 11.81 4.73
CA ILE A 65 14.81 10.87 3.98
C ILE A 65 13.95 9.74 3.43
N GLU A 66 13.09 9.14 4.27
CA GLU A 66 12.16 8.12 3.82
C GLU A 66 11.24 8.64 2.71
N LEU A 67 10.61 9.79 2.89
CA LEU A 67 9.68 10.35 1.91
C LEU A 67 10.37 10.60 0.57
N LEU A 68 11.57 11.18 0.56
CA LEU A 68 12.35 11.40 -0.65
C LEU A 68 12.62 10.10 -1.40
N LEU A 69 13.08 9.07 -0.68
CA LEU A 69 13.36 7.76 -1.27
C LEU A 69 12.08 7.08 -1.78
N SER A 70 10.97 7.21 -1.06
CA SER A 70 9.66 6.70 -1.46
C SER A 70 9.12 7.39 -2.71
N VAL A 71 9.32 8.71 -2.84
CA VAL A 71 8.99 9.46 -4.07
C VAL A 71 9.78 8.92 -5.26
N VAL A 72 11.11 8.85 -5.13
CA VAL A 72 11.98 8.33 -6.20
C VAL A 72 11.59 6.90 -6.58
N ALA A 73 11.34 6.03 -5.60
CA ALA A 73 10.94 4.66 -5.84
C ALA A 73 9.57 4.56 -6.54
N SER A 74 8.58 5.35 -6.11
CA SER A 74 7.23 5.35 -6.70
C SER A 74 7.23 5.85 -8.14
N ILE A 75 7.99 6.91 -8.44
CA ILE A 75 8.17 7.43 -9.81
C ILE A 75 8.89 6.40 -10.67
N GLY A 76 9.95 5.78 -10.15
CA GLY A 76 10.67 4.71 -10.84
C GLY A 76 9.77 3.52 -11.16
N LEU A 77 8.91 3.09 -10.22
CA LEU A 77 7.95 2.01 -10.43
C LEU A 77 6.92 2.37 -11.49
N ALA A 78 6.34 3.57 -11.42
CA ALA A 78 5.38 4.05 -12.41
C ALA A 78 6.02 4.11 -13.81
N TYR A 79 7.23 4.65 -13.93
CA TYR A 79 7.98 4.70 -15.18
C TYR A 79 8.26 3.30 -15.74
N LEU A 80 8.77 2.38 -14.92
CA LEU A 80 9.06 1.01 -15.36
C LEU A 80 7.79 0.24 -15.71
N CYS A 81 6.68 0.47 -15.02
CA CYS A 81 5.38 -0.12 -15.37
C CYS A 81 4.86 0.41 -16.70
N PHE A 82 5.03 1.71 -16.97
CA PHE A 82 4.67 2.30 -18.25
C PHE A 82 5.54 1.76 -19.40
N SER A 83 6.86 1.72 -19.21
CA SER A 83 7.80 1.22 -20.23
C SER A 83 7.58 -0.25 -20.57
N ASN A 84 7.25 -1.08 -19.57
CA ASN A 84 7.01 -2.51 -19.76
C ASN A 84 5.52 -2.84 -19.89
N TYR A 85 4.66 -1.86 -20.17
CA TYR A 85 3.20 -2.04 -20.17
C TYR A 85 2.73 -3.18 -21.09
N HIS A 86 3.42 -3.35 -22.23
CA HIS A 86 3.17 -4.42 -23.21
C HIS A 86 3.29 -5.84 -22.64
N THR A 87 3.99 -6.03 -21.51
CA THR A 87 4.12 -7.34 -20.86
C THR A 87 2.94 -7.68 -19.93
N THR A 88 1.99 -6.75 -19.75
CA THR A 88 0.78 -6.98 -18.96
C THR A 88 -0.20 -7.87 -19.72
N MET A 89 -0.64 -8.98 -19.08
CA MET A 89 -1.57 -9.93 -19.70
C MET A 89 -3.01 -9.82 -19.17
N LYS A 90 -3.18 -9.34 -17.94
CA LYS A 90 -4.49 -9.27 -17.26
C LYS A 90 -4.62 -7.95 -16.54
N HIS A 91 -5.81 -7.37 -16.59
CA HIS A 91 -6.19 -6.19 -15.83
C HIS A 91 -7.14 -6.57 -14.70
N ALA A 92 -7.14 -5.78 -13.63
CA ALA A 92 -8.09 -5.97 -12.54
C ALA A 92 -9.52 -5.69 -12.99
N HIS A 93 -10.49 -6.23 -12.23
CA HIS A 93 -11.90 -5.93 -12.46
C HIS A 93 -12.13 -4.40 -12.46
N PRO A 94 -12.95 -3.84 -13.38
CA PRO A 94 -13.17 -2.41 -13.51
C PRO A 94 -13.41 -1.65 -12.19
N SER A 95 -14.20 -2.20 -11.28
CA SER A 95 -14.51 -1.58 -9.99
C SER A 95 -13.31 -1.45 -9.03
N LEU A 96 -12.24 -2.20 -9.26
CA LEU A 96 -11.02 -2.20 -8.44
C LEU A 96 -9.91 -1.36 -9.04
N ARG A 97 -10.09 -0.83 -10.25
CA ARG A 97 -9.07 -0.04 -10.94
C ARG A 97 -8.94 1.36 -10.33
N ILE A 98 -7.86 2.06 -10.66
CA ILE A 98 -7.53 3.36 -10.05
C ILE A 98 -8.61 4.42 -10.27
N TYR A 99 -9.28 4.40 -11.43
CA TYR A 99 -10.36 5.35 -11.71
C TYR A 99 -11.61 5.13 -10.85
N SER A 100 -11.75 3.96 -10.20
CA SER A 100 -12.82 3.69 -9.24
C SER A 100 -12.32 3.83 -7.79
N THR A 101 -11.15 3.27 -7.49
CA THR A 101 -10.58 3.29 -6.14
C THR A 101 -10.10 4.68 -5.72
N GLY A 102 -9.57 5.50 -6.64
CA GLY A 102 -9.14 6.87 -6.38
C GLY A 102 -10.28 7.80 -5.94
N PRO A 103 -11.39 7.91 -6.70
CA PRO A 103 -12.54 8.71 -6.26
C PRO A 103 -13.19 8.15 -4.98
N ALA A 104 -13.26 6.83 -4.83
CA ALA A 104 -13.81 6.22 -3.63
C ALA A 104 -12.95 6.52 -2.38
N SER A 105 -11.61 6.53 -2.50
CA SER A 105 -10.72 6.82 -1.37
C SER A 105 -10.78 8.29 -0.99
N LEU A 106 -10.93 9.18 -1.98
CA LEU A 106 -11.18 10.60 -1.75
C LEU A 106 -12.50 10.84 -1.02
N LEU A 107 -13.58 10.18 -1.46
CA LEU A 107 -14.89 10.26 -0.78
C LEU A 107 -14.79 9.78 0.68
N LEU A 108 -14.16 8.63 0.91
CA LEU A 108 -13.93 8.13 2.27
C LEU A 108 -13.09 9.09 3.10
N ALA A 109 -12.08 9.73 2.50
CA ALA A 109 -11.24 10.71 3.19
C ALA A 109 -12.01 11.96 3.64
N PHE A 110 -12.93 12.46 2.82
CA PHE A 110 -13.81 13.57 3.18
C PHE A 110 -14.79 13.20 4.31
N LEU A 111 -15.26 11.95 4.34
CA LEU A 111 -16.20 11.48 5.37
C LEU A 111 -15.50 11.09 6.68
N PHE A 112 -14.27 10.59 6.60
CA PHE A 112 -13.52 10.02 7.72
C PHE A 112 -12.14 10.68 7.86
N HIS A 113 -12.09 11.96 8.18
CA HIS A 113 -10.86 12.64 8.60
C HIS A 113 -10.93 13.10 10.06
N PRO A 114 -9.79 13.14 10.79
CA PRO A 114 -9.76 13.61 12.18
C PRO A 114 -9.73 15.15 12.32
N GLY A 115 -9.66 15.91 11.23
CA GLY A 115 -9.58 17.38 11.30
C GLY A 115 -10.92 18.08 11.60
N ASP A 116 -10.86 19.22 12.28
CA ASP A 116 -12.04 19.96 12.77
C ASP A 116 -12.78 20.80 11.71
N GLY A 117 -12.33 20.77 10.44
CA GLY A 117 -12.89 21.62 9.38
C GLY A 117 -12.77 21.03 7.97
N TRP A 118 -13.60 21.55 7.06
CA TRP A 118 -13.77 21.06 5.68
C TRP A 118 -12.54 21.27 4.79
N TRP A 119 -11.64 22.17 5.17
CA TRP A 119 -10.39 22.46 4.45
C TRP A 119 -9.15 21.97 5.21
N SER A 120 -9.32 20.98 6.09
CA SER A 120 -8.21 20.47 6.89
C SER A 120 -7.23 19.64 6.06
N MET A 121 -5.93 19.84 6.31
CA MET A 121 -4.87 18.99 5.74
C MET A 121 -5.01 17.51 6.13
N GLN A 122 -5.76 17.24 7.21
CA GLN A 122 -6.10 15.88 7.65
C GLN A 122 -6.91 15.08 6.61
N ILE A 123 -7.58 15.75 5.66
CA ILE A 123 -8.24 15.10 4.54
C ILE A 123 -7.21 14.40 3.65
N LEU A 124 -6.06 15.04 3.37
CA LEU A 124 -5.00 14.44 2.56
C LEU A 124 -4.27 13.30 3.29
N VAL A 125 -4.13 13.40 4.61
CA VAL A 125 -3.66 12.30 5.46
C VAL A 125 -4.61 11.10 5.33
N SER A 126 -5.92 11.34 5.51
CA SER A 126 -6.94 10.31 5.40
C SER A 126 -7.02 9.70 4.00
N TYR A 127 -6.95 10.55 2.96
CA TYR A 127 -6.89 10.12 1.56
C TYR A 127 -5.71 9.19 1.33
N THR A 128 -4.52 9.54 1.82
CA THR A 128 -3.34 8.67 1.70
C THR A 128 -3.60 7.30 2.34
N MET A 129 -4.20 7.26 3.53
CA MET A 129 -4.49 6.00 4.23
C MET A 129 -5.53 5.13 3.50
N PHE A 130 -6.61 5.71 2.99
CA PHE A 130 -7.63 4.98 2.22
C PHE A 130 -7.14 4.60 0.82
N GLN A 131 -6.34 5.46 0.20
CA GLN A 131 -5.77 5.21 -1.13
C GLN A 131 -4.74 4.08 -1.09
N GLU A 132 -3.94 3.99 -0.04
CA GLU A 132 -3.08 2.83 0.19
C GLU A 132 -3.89 1.56 0.47
N ALA A 133 -5.00 1.69 1.22
CA ALA A 133 -5.92 0.59 1.50
C ALA A 133 -6.50 -0.02 0.22
N MET A 134 -7.14 0.82 -0.59
CA MET A 134 -7.87 0.39 -1.78
C MET A 134 -6.96 0.20 -2.98
N GLY A 135 -5.84 0.91 -3.05
CA GLY A 135 -4.83 0.76 -4.10
C GLY A 135 -4.21 -0.63 -4.15
N LEU A 136 -4.20 -1.37 -3.04
CA LEU A 136 -3.71 -2.76 -3.01
C LEU A 136 -4.72 -3.76 -3.66
N LEU A 137 -6.01 -3.43 -3.70
CA LEU A 137 -7.06 -4.34 -4.17
C LEU A 137 -6.86 -4.86 -5.60
N PRO A 138 -6.53 -4.04 -6.61
CA PRO A 138 -6.33 -4.57 -7.95
C PRO A 138 -5.14 -5.54 -8.03
N GLN A 139 -4.08 -5.36 -7.23
CA GLN A 139 -2.99 -6.33 -7.10
C GLN A 139 -3.45 -7.65 -6.47
N LEU A 140 -4.18 -7.60 -5.35
CA LEU A 140 -4.71 -8.82 -4.71
C LEU A 140 -5.65 -9.58 -5.62
N TRP A 141 -6.54 -8.87 -6.32
CA TRP A 141 -7.45 -9.46 -7.30
C TRP A 141 -6.66 -10.16 -8.41
N LEU A 142 -5.63 -9.50 -8.95
CA LEU A 142 -4.80 -10.08 -9.99
C LEU A 142 -4.14 -11.36 -9.48
N MET A 143 -3.53 -11.32 -8.29
CA MET A 143 -2.89 -12.49 -7.69
C MET A 143 -3.87 -13.64 -7.46
N ARG A 144 -5.11 -13.37 -7.05
CA ARG A 144 -6.17 -14.40 -6.92
C ARG A 144 -6.55 -15.02 -8.27
N LYS A 145 -6.47 -14.26 -9.35
CA LYS A 145 -6.74 -14.72 -10.74
C LYS A 145 -5.52 -15.35 -11.42
N MET A 146 -4.35 -15.23 -10.80
CA MET A 146 -3.12 -15.85 -11.24
C MET A 146 -2.94 -17.11 -10.40
N HIS A 147 -3.02 -18.29 -11.03
CA HIS A 147 -2.92 -19.55 -10.31
C HIS A 147 -1.64 -19.67 -9.50
N GLU A 148 -0.56 -19.10 -10.03
CA GLU A 148 0.74 -19.06 -9.40
C GLU A 148 1.22 -17.61 -9.28
N VAL A 149 1.66 -17.25 -8.08
CA VAL A 149 2.23 -15.93 -7.80
C VAL A 149 3.76 -16.04 -7.76
N GLU A 150 4.40 -15.21 -8.57
CA GLU A 150 5.85 -15.09 -8.62
C GLU A 150 6.44 -14.78 -7.22
N PRO A 151 7.55 -15.43 -6.81
CA PRO A 151 8.10 -15.26 -5.48
C PRO A 151 8.41 -13.81 -5.07
N LEU A 152 9.04 -13.02 -5.95
CA LEU A 152 9.38 -11.63 -5.65
C LEU A 152 8.13 -10.75 -5.49
N THR A 153 7.16 -10.87 -6.39
CA THR A 153 5.85 -10.19 -6.27
C THR A 153 5.15 -10.56 -4.97
N SER A 154 5.24 -11.82 -4.56
CA SER A 154 4.70 -12.29 -3.28
C SER A 154 5.40 -11.63 -2.08
N HIS A 155 6.73 -11.54 -2.06
CA HIS A 155 7.43 -10.85 -0.97
C HIS A 155 7.12 -9.36 -0.93
N TYR A 156 7.02 -8.71 -2.10
CA TYR A 156 6.57 -7.32 -2.22
C TYR A 156 5.21 -7.10 -1.52
N VAL A 157 4.18 -7.85 -1.90
CA VAL A 157 2.84 -7.68 -1.31
C VAL A 157 2.82 -8.03 0.18
N GLY A 158 3.55 -9.07 0.60
CA GLY A 158 3.68 -9.42 2.01
C GLY A 158 4.28 -8.30 2.84
N LEU A 159 5.36 -7.66 2.35
CA LEU A 159 5.99 -6.54 3.02
C LEU A 159 5.09 -5.30 3.08
N LEU A 160 4.28 -5.02 2.06
CA LEU A 160 3.28 -3.94 2.13
C LEU A 160 2.26 -4.15 3.25
N ILE A 161 1.80 -5.38 3.44
CA ILE A 161 0.85 -5.71 4.51
C ILE A 161 1.54 -5.62 5.87
N CYS A 162 2.78 -6.11 6.00
CA CYS A 162 3.58 -5.93 7.22
C CYS A 162 3.79 -4.45 7.56
N ALA A 163 4.08 -3.60 6.57
CA ALA A 163 4.22 -2.16 6.75
C ALA A 163 2.94 -1.52 7.33
N ARG A 164 1.77 -1.93 6.84
CA ARG A 164 0.46 -1.47 7.35
C ARG A 164 0.21 -1.97 8.77
N PHE A 165 0.55 -3.21 9.08
CA PHE A 165 0.44 -3.74 10.44
C PHE A 165 1.32 -2.97 11.44
N ILE A 166 2.56 -2.64 11.07
CA ILE A 166 3.45 -1.84 11.92
C ILE A 166 2.86 -0.44 12.18
N ARG A 167 2.28 0.21 11.16
CA ARG A 167 1.58 1.50 11.32
C ARG A 167 0.32 1.38 12.16
N MET A 168 -0.40 0.26 12.10
CA MET A 168 -1.53 0.00 12.97
C MET A 168 -1.11 -0.03 14.46
N LEU A 169 0.06 -0.59 14.78
CA LEU A 169 0.61 -0.57 16.15
C LEU A 169 0.91 0.86 16.63
N PHE A 170 1.28 1.77 15.73
CA PHE A 170 1.45 3.18 16.07
C PHE A 170 0.12 3.79 16.54
N TRP A 171 -0.99 3.55 15.84
CA TRP A 171 -2.30 4.08 16.26
C TRP A 171 -2.77 3.52 17.60
N VAL A 172 -2.53 2.23 17.84
CA VAL A 172 -2.80 1.60 19.14
C VAL A 172 -1.98 2.28 20.24
N LYS A 173 -0.69 2.57 20.00
CA LYS A 173 0.14 3.32 20.93
C LYS A 173 -0.40 4.73 21.19
N MET A 174 -0.82 5.46 20.16
CA MET A 174 -1.40 6.81 20.31
C MET A 174 -2.68 6.78 21.14
N TYR A 175 -3.52 5.76 20.95
CA TYR A 175 -4.73 5.57 21.76
C TYR A 175 -4.43 5.48 23.25
N PHE A 176 -3.41 4.72 23.65
CA PHE A 176 -2.99 4.62 25.05
C PHE A 176 -2.33 5.89 25.60
N LEU A 177 -1.84 6.77 24.73
CA LEU A 177 -1.31 8.09 25.09
C LEU A 177 -2.40 9.19 25.14
N GLY A 178 -3.67 8.83 24.94
CA GLY A 178 -4.81 9.77 25.01
C GLY A 178 -5.16 10.44 23.69
N GLU A 179 -4.58 10.00 22.57
CA GLU A 179 -4.83 10.58 21.26
C GLU A 179 -5.57 9.61 20.34
N HIS A 180 -6.79 10.01 19.96
CA HIS A 180 -7.74 9.11 19.33
C HIS A 180 -7.90 9.41 17.83
N PHE A 181 -7.03 8.82 17.01
CA PHE A 181 -7.12 8.89 15.54
C PHE A 181 -7.90 7.70 14.95
N LEU A 182 -9.12 7.45 15.44
CA LEU A 182 -9.91 6.26 15.10
C LEU A 182 -10.25 6.17 13.60
N GLN A 183 -10.43 7.32 12.94
CA GLN A 183 -10.72 7.40 11.51
C GLN A 183 -9.55 6.88 10.67
N LEU A 184 -8.31 7.19 11.06
CA LEU A 184 -7.10 6.73 10.36
C LEU A 184 -6.82 5.25 10.66
N LEU A 185 -7.01 4.83 11.90
CA LEU A 185 -6.93 3.42 12.30
C LEU A 185 -7.92 2.55 11.50
N PHE A 186 -9.14 3.06 11.25
CA PHE A 186 -10.14 2.35 10.46
C PHE A 186 -9.64 2.00 9.05
N ALA A 187 -8.94 2.91 8.37
CA ALA A 187 -8.35 2.63 7.05
C ALA A 187 -7.27 1.52 7.09
N ASP A 188 -6.46 1.46 8.15
CA ASP A 188 -5.46 0.41 8.34
C ASP A 188 -6.11 -0.95 8.65
N VAL A 189 -7.17 -0.96 9.46
CA VAL A 189 -7.97 -2.16 9.75
C VAL A 189 -8.63 -2.69 8.46
N CYS A 190 -9.29 -1.82 7.68
CA CYS A 190 -9.87 -2.20 6.40
C CYS A 190 -8.83 -2.82 5.46
N HIS A 191 -7.67 -2.18 5.30
CA HIS A 191 -6.58 -2.72 4.48
C HIS A 191 -6.16 -4.13 4.95
N THR A 192 -5.97 -4.30 6.27
CA THR A 192 -5.52 -5.57 6.86
C THR A 192 -6.54 -6.68 6.65
N LEU A 193 -7.84 -6.40 6.85
CA LEU A 193 -8.91 -7.36 6.64
C LEU A 193 -9.03 -7.78 5.16
N LEU A 194 -8.94 -6.82 4.23
CA LEU A 194 -9.03 -7.08 2.79
C LEU A 194 -7.87 -7.94 2.25
N SER A 195 -6.75 -7.97 2.97
CA SER A 195 -5.53 -8.69 2.62
C SER A 195 -5.27 -9.94 3.48
N ALA A 196 -6.19 -10.28 4.39
CA ALA A 196 -6.00 -11.35 5.37
C ALA A 196 -5.86 -12.75 4.73
N ASP A 197 -6.63 -13.03 3.68
CA ASP A 197 -6.56 -14.29 2.93
C ASP A 197 -5.18 -14.50 2.31
N TYR A 198 -4.66 -13.44 1.67
CA TYR A 198 -3.31 -13.45 1.10
C TYR A 198 -2.25 -13.61 2.19
N LEU A 199 -2.39 -12.88 3.30
CA LEU A 199 -1.42 -12.93 4.39
C LEU A 199 -1.30 -14.35 4.97
N TYR A 200 -2.42 -15.06 5.13
CA TYR A 200 -2.44 -16.47 5.53
C TYR A 200 -1.66 -17.36 4.54
N LEU A 201 -1.91 -17.23 3.24
CA LEU A 201 -1.19 -18.00 2.21
C LEU A 201 0.31 -17.67 2.18
N TRP A 202 0.66 -16.40 2.39
CA TRP A 202 2.04 -15.95 2.42
C TRP A 202 2.80 -16.52 3.62
N PHE A 203 2.21 -16.52 4.82
CA PHE A 203 2.81 -17.18 5.99
C PHE A 203 2.98 -18.69 5.81
N LYS A 204 1.99 -19.36 5.19
CA LYS A 204 2.09 -20.79 4.87
C LYS A 204 3.28 -21.05 3.94
N LYS A 205 3.45 -20.25 2.88
CA LYS A 205 4.62 -20.32 1.99
C LYS A 205 5.92 -20.10 2.74
N LEU A 206 6.00 -19.10 3.62
CA LEU A 206 7.23 -18.82 4.39
C LEU A 206 7.61 -19.97 5.31
N ARG A 207 6.63 -20.63 5.93
CA ARG A 207 6.87 -21.73 6.88
C ARG A 207 7.25 -23.04 6.19
N TYR A 208 6.54 -23.39 5.12
CA TYR A 208 6.65 -24.72 4.49
C TYR A 208 7.44 -24.71 3.17
N GLY A 209 7.85 -23.54 2.69
CA GLY A 209 8.49 -23.38 1.38
C GLY A 209 7.52 -23.53 0.22
N GLY A 210 8.06 -23.56 -1.00
CA GLY A 210 7.28 -23.75 -2.24
C GLY A 210 6.72 -22.48 -2.86
N ARG A 211 5.78 -22.66 -3.80
CA ARG A 211 5.15 -21.57 -4.56
C ARG A 211 3.85 -21.13 -3.90
N LEU A 212 3.51 -19.84 -3.98
CA LEU A 212 2.21 -19.36 -3.52
C LEU A 212 1.18 -19.62 -4.61
N ILE A 213 0.29 -20.55 -4.33
CA ILE A 213 -0.76 -20.99 -5.23
C ILE A 213 -2.11 -20.68 -4.56
N TYR A 214 -2.97 -19.96 -5.26
CA TYR A 214 -4.37 -19.87 -4.85
C TYR A 214 -5.05 -21.19 -5.21
N SER A 215 -5.53 -21.92 -4.20
CA SER A 215 -6.22 -23.20 -4.40
C SER A 215 -7.42 -23.02 -5.34
N GLN A 216 -7.58 -23.93 -6.30
CA GLN A 216 -8.82 -24.03 -7.07
C GLN A 216 -9.95 -24.36 -6.12
N ASN A 217 -10.84 -23.41 -5.85
CA ASN A 217 -12.22 -23.78 -5.64
C ASN A 217 -12.74 -24.26 -7.00
N TYR A 218 -12.68 -25.58 -7.23
CA TYR A 218 -13.54 -26.22 -8.20
C TYR A 218 -14.98 -26.00 -7.73
N GLY A 219 -15.73 -25.16 -8.45
CA GLY A 219 -17.19 -25.12 -8.44
C GLY A 219 -17.87 -24.66 -7.15
N VAL A 220 -18.47 -23.48 -7.20
CA VAL A 220 -19.95 -23.35 -7.24
C VAL A 220 -20.27 -22.28 -8.28
#